data_AF-A0A3S0AEH5-F1
#
_entry.id   AF-A0A3S0AEH5-F1
#
_cell.length_a   1.000
_cell.length_b   1.000
_cell.length_c   1.000
_cell.angle_alpha   90.00
_cell.angle_beta   90.00
_cell.angle_gamma   90.00
#
_symmetry.space_group_name_H-M   'P 1'
#
loop_
_entity.id
_entity.type
_entity.pdbx_description
1 polymer ?
#
loop_
_entity_poly.entity_id
_entity_poly.type
_entity_poly.pdbx_seq_one_letter_code
_entity_poly.pdbx_strand_id
1 'polypeptide(L)'
;MQVKTRHKWFIFWGVLASLIAVSVGVFFFTDVAEIRIPFEKIIPPKEKDRKKVTYNKVKNLTISQQVIQTELQKVSEELATLNEELAGTPVHSLLTLSDLTSKWPKKFALADEKEWQPVLRELSLVGQSSTSQIHSMTLVDYRLYMNANNEPETELGVNLNMITADDSYQILPLSLRKTSEPSSLHLTVKQSLVEQDHLFKPITPQDEFLEIGDGLNQINQLCQEYSDPMVFKEAGGDKFNPNYPDFKSLVARFTYGNQATYEDLFQKSRGNLTRLVYTGVDLTNEPDGTAIFELTLPLEKGEANKIYSFKYNRLDTESVKLD
;
A
#
# COMPACT_ATOMS: atom_id res chain seq x y z
N MET A 1 21.12 21.88 51.14
CA MET A 1 21.59 20.89 50.15
C MET A 1 23.00 21.25 49.74
N GLN A 2 24.01 20.52 50.22
CA GLN A 2 25.36 20.45 49.63
C GLN A 2 26.21 19.48 50.46
N VAL A 3 26.15 18.20 50.10
CA VAL A 3 27.14 17.23 50.57
C VAL A 3 28.43 17.53 49.80
N LYS A 4 29.46 17.93 50.55
CA LYS A 4 30.75 18.43 50.08
C LYS A 4 31.40 17.48 49.06
N THR A 5 31.76 18.03 47.90
CA THR A 5 32.45 17.44 46.73
C THR A 5 33.80 16.77 46.99
N ARG A 6 34.29 16.74 48.25
CA ARG A 6 35.59 16.18 48.63
C ARG A 6 35.61 14.66 48.79
N HIS A 7 34.48 14.03 49.10
CA HIS A 7 34.42 12.57 49.36
C HIS A 7 34.40 11.73 48.07
N LYS A 8 33.83 12.24 46.97
CA LYS A 8 33.76 11.53 45.68
C LYS A 8 35.12 11.47 44.96
N TRP A 9 35.97 12.47 45.16
CA TRP A 9 37.33 12.49 44.62
C TRP A 9 38.26 11.47 45.29
N PHE A 10 38.10 11.23 46.60
CA PHE A 10 38.90 10.22 47.31
C PHE A 10 38.57 8.78 46.88
N ILE A 11 37.30 8.49 46.59
CA ILE A 11 36.87 7.17 46.10
C ILE A 11 37.41 6.91 44.68
N PHE A 12 37.41 7.93 43.82
CA PHE A 12 37.96 7.82 42.46
C PHE A 12 39.47 7.52 42.47
N TRP A 13 40.26 8.22 43.29
CA TRP A 13 41.69 7.94 43.42
C TRP A 13 41.99 6.63 44.16
N GLY A 14 41.14 6.21 45.11
CA GLY A 14 41.29 4.91 45.79
C GLY A 14 41.08 3.71 44.85
N VAL A 15 40.09 3.79 43.95
CA VAL A 15 39.84 2.74 42.94
C VAL A 15 40.90 2.77 41.82
N LEU A 16 41.38 3.96 41.45
CA LEU A 16 42.44 4.09 40.44
C LEU A 16 43.79 3.56 40.98
N ALA A 17 44.10 3.80 42.25
CA ALA A 17 45.30 3.29 42.89
C ALA A 17 45.26 1.76 43.09
N SER A 18 44.09 1.15 43.35
CA SER A 18 43.97 -0.31 43.43
C SER A 18 44.13 -0.99 42.06
N LEU A 19 43.62 -0.39 40.99
CA LEU A 19 43.79 -0.87 39.61
C LEU A 19 45.25 -0.84 39.15
N ILE A 20 46.01 0.18 39.55
CA ILE A 20 47.44 0.32 39.24
C ILE A 20 48.29 -0.64 40.10
N ALA A 21 47.95 -0.84 41.38
CA ALA A 21 48.66 -1.78 42.25
C ALA A 21 48.48 -3.25 41.80
N VAL A 22 47.30 -3.62 41.29
CA VAL A 22 47.04 -4.96 40.72
C VAL A 22 47.82 -5.18 39.42
N SER A 23 48.05 -4.14 38.62
CA SER A 23 48.81 -4.25 37.36
C SER A 23 50.34 -4.22 37.57
N VAL A 24 50.84 -3.64 38.66
CA VAL A 24 52.29 -3.69 39.00
C VAL A 24 52.66 -4.98 39.75
N GLY A 25 51.75 -5.58 40.52
CA GLY A 25 52.00 -6.84 41.24
C GLY A 25 52.14 -8.08 40.35
N VAL A 26 51.54 -8.06 39.15
CA VAL A 26 51.65 -9.15 38.15
C VAL A 26 52.97 -9.08 37.37
N PHE A 27 53.70 -7.97 37.45
CA PHE A 27 54.94 -7.78 36.67
C PHE A 27 56.21 -8.32 37.32
N PHE A 28 56.21 -8.68 38.61
CA PHE A 28 57.42 -9.13 39.31
C PHE A 28 57.52 -10.63 39.54
N PHE A 29 56.46 -11.41 39.31
CA PHE A 29 56.53 -12.86 39.47
C PHE A 29 55.72 -13.57 38.40
N THR A 30 56.41 -14.44 37.67
CA THR A 30 55.95 -15.55 36.81
C THR A 30 55.80 -15.28 35.31
N ASP A 31 56.56 -16.08 34.54
CA ASP A 31 56.40 -16.37 33.12
C ASP A 31 54.94 -16.76 32.81
N VAL A 32 54.21 -15.91 32.09
CA VAL A 32 52.93 -16.27 31.50
C VAL A 32 52.92 -15.81 30.05
N ALA A 33 52.61 -16.74 29.16
CA ALA A 33 52.60 -16.61 27.71
C ALA A 33 51.96 -15.31 27.22
N GLU A 34 52.47 -14.79 26.08
CA GLU A 34 51.94 -13.61 25.38
C GLU A 34 50.40 -13.68 25.22
N ILE A 35 49.65 -13.08 26.14
CA ILE A 35 48.26 -12.71 25.90
C ILE A 35 48.29 -11.42 25.10
N ARG A 36 48.37 -11.55 23.77
CA ARG A 36 48.04 -10.44 22.86
C ARG A 36 46.55 -10.18 22.96
N ILE A 37 46.16 -9.20 23.77
CA ILE A 37 44.80 -8.64 23.72
C ILE A 37 44.70 -7.83 22.42
N PRO A 38 43.83 -8.21 21.45
CA PRO A 38 43.69 -7.47 20.21
C PRO A 38 42.85 -6.20 20.47
N PHE A 39 43.50 -5.11 20.86
CA PHE A 39 42.84 -3.80 20.99
C PHE A 39 42.47 -3.15 19.65
N GLU A 40 42.72 -3.82 18.51
CA GLU A 40 42.29 -3.35 17.18
C GLU A 40 40.76 -3.47 16.94
N LYS A 41 39.99 -4.05 17.87
CA LYS A 41 38.51 -4.11 17.80
C LYS A 41 37.76 -3.10 18.69
N ILE A 42 38.45 -2.26 19.48
CA ILE A 42 37.82 -1.26 20.38
C ILE A 42 38.09 0.19 19.94
N ILE A 43 38.58 0.39 18.72
CA ILE A 43 38.53 1.69 18.07
C ILE A 43 37.34 1.64 17.12
N PRO A 44 36.20 2.31 17.41
CA PRO A 44 35.16 2.45 16.39
C PRO A 44 35.84 3.05 15.16
N PRO A 45 35.73 2.42 13.97
CA PRO A 45 36.35 2.97 12.78
C PRO A 45 35.90 4.42 12.66
N LYS A 46 36.84 5.36 12.49
CA LYS A 46 36.54 6.77 12.24
C LYS A 46 35.36 6.81 11.29
N GLU A 47 34.26 7.45 11.69
CA GLU A 47 33.12 7.75 10.83
C GLU A 47 33.64 8.62 9.67
N LYS A 48 34.25 7.98 8.67
CA LYS A 48 34.49 8.57 7.37
C LYS A 48 33.10 8.76 6.80
N ASP A 49 32.62 10.00 6.85
CA ASP A 49 31.49 10.56 6.10
C ASP A 49 30.53 9.50 5.56
N ARG A 50 29.83 8.78 6.45
CA ARG A 50 28.69 7.98 6.01
C ARG A 50 27.67 9.01 5.55
N LYS A 51 27.57 9.24 4.24
CA LYS A 51 26.51 10.08 3.65
C LYS A 51 25.21 9.66 4.30
N LYS A 52 24.59 10.57 5.07
CA LYS A 52 23.31 10.30 5.71
C LYS A 52 22.29 10.17 4.59
N VAL A 53 21.94 8.92 4.26
CA VAL A 53 20.96 8.63 3.24
C VAL A 53 19.64 9.29 3.66
N THR A 54 19.15 10.19 2.82
CA THR A 54 17.88 10.89 3.03
C THR A 54 16.86 10.29 2.09
N TYR A 55 15.77 9.75 2.64
CA TYR A 55 14.69 9.14 1.88
C TYR A 55 13.60 10.16 1.55
N ASN A 56 12.85 9.89 0.49
CA ASN A 56 11.63 10.63 0.19
C ASN A 56 10.63 10.53 1.35
N LYS A 57 9.86 11.58 1.55
CA LYS A 57 8.74 11.55 2.49
C LYS A 57 7.55 10.86 1.81
N VAL A 58 6.98 9.88 2.51
CA VAL A 58 5.73 9.22 2.13
C VAL A 58 4.77 9.38 3.30
N LYS A 59 3.56 9.84 3.02
CA LYS A 59 2.52 9.97 4.04
C LYS A 59 1.82 8.63 4.20
N ASN A 60 1.68 8.19 5.45
CA ASN A 60 0.91 7.00 5.76
C ASN A 60 -0.58 7.27 5.60
N LEU A 61 -1.31 6.32 5.02
CA LEU A 61 -2.76 6.33 5.01
C LEU A 61 -3.26 5.62 6.27
N THR A 62 -4.16 6.27 7.01
CA THR A 62 -4.82 5.61 8.13
C THR A 62 -5.92 4.71 7.58
N ILE A 63 -5.58 3.43 7.41
CA ILE A 63 -6.51 2.41 6.91
C ILE A 63 -7.06 1.67 8.12
N SER A 64 -8.35 1.86 8.43
CA SER A 64 -9.06 1.09 9.44
C SER A 64 -10.42 0.64 8.90
N GLN A 65 -10.94 -0.46 9.43
CA GLN A 65 -12.24 -0.99 9.02
C GLN A 65 -13.35 0.05 9.23
N GLN A 66 -13.33 0.79 10.35
CA GLN A 66 -14.31 1.83 10.62
C GLN A 66 -14.25 2.98 9.59
N VAL A 67 -13.05 3.42 9.19
CA VAL A 67 -12.89 4.45 8.17
C VAL A 67 -13.48 3.96 6.85
N ILE A 68 -13.19 2.72 6.47
CA ILE A 68 -13.64 2.13 5.20
C ILE A 68 -15.14 1.91 5.19
N GLN A 69 -15.74 1.35 6.25
CA GLN A 69 -17.19 1.21 6.36
C GLN A 69 -17.89 2.57 6.30
N THR A 70 -17.31 3.60 6.92
CA THR A 70 -17.87 4.97 6.86
C THR A 70 -17.83 5.51 5.44
N GLU A 71 -16.73 5.34 4.70
CA GLU A 71 -16.64 5.79 3.31
C GLU A 71 -17.54 4.98 2.37
N LEU A 72 -17.59 3.65 2.52
CA LEU A 72 -18.49 2.80 1.77
C LEU A 72 -19.97 3.14 2.01
N GLN A 73 -20.33 3.48 3.25
CA GLN A 73 -21.68 3.95 3.57
C GLN A 73 -22.01 5.24 2.81
N LYS A 74 -21.10 6.23 2.80
CA LYS A 74 -21.28 7.48 2.02
C LYS A 74 -21.41 7.20 0.53
N VAL A 75 -20.55 6.33 -0.03
CA VAL A 75 -20.59 5.95 -1.44
C VAL A 75 -21.90 5.22 -1.77
N SER A 76 -22.37 4.34 -0.89
CA SER A 76 -23.63 3.63 -1.08
C SER A 76 -24.83 4.57 -1.09
N GLU A 77 -24.86 5.57 -0.21
CA GLU A 77 -25.91 6.61 -0.18
C GLU A 77 -25.88 7.46 -1.45
N GLU A 78 -24.67 7.81 -1.91
CA GLU A 78 -24.45 8.54 -3.16
C GLU A 78 -24.92 7.77 -4.39
N LEU A 79 -24.60 6.47 -4.48
CA LEU A 79 -25.08 5.60 -5.56
C LEU A 79 -26.59 5.37 -5.50
N ALA A 80 -27.18 5.30 -4.31
CA ALA A 80 -28.63 5.22 -4.17
C ALA A 80 -29.31 6.47 -4.74
N THR A 81 -28.81 7.67 -4.42
CA THR A 81 -29.30 8.93 -5.01
C THR A 81 -29.13 8.94 -6.54
N LEU A 82 -27.96 8.51 -7.04
CA LEU A 82 -27.69 8.44 -8.47
C LEU A 82 -28.65 7.48 -9.19
N ASN A 83 -28.97 6.35 -8.57
CA ASN A 83 -29.92 5.37 -9.09
C ASN A 83 -31.35 5.90 -9.12
N GLU A 84 -31.79 6.62 -8.08
CA GLU A 84 -33.11 7.27 -8.07
C GLU A 84 -33.25 8.30 -9.20
N GLU A 85 -32.19 9.03 -9.54
CA GLU A 85 -32.21 10.04 -10.61
C GLU A 85 -32.07 9.46 -12.02
N LEU A 86 -31.31 8.36 -12.21
CA LEU A 86 -31.02 7.80 -13.52
C LEU A 86 -31.91 6.64 -13.95
N ALA A 87 -32.48 5.87 -13.00
CA ALA A 87 -33.24 4.67 -13.33
C ALA A 87 -34.45 4.98 -14.24
N GLY A 88 -34.62 4.17 -15.28
CA GLY A 88 -35.65 4.35 -16.30
C GLY A 88 -35.32 5.42 -17.35
N THR A 89 -34.17 6.11 -17.24
CA THR A 89 -33.73 7.05 -18.29
C THR A 89 -33.50 6.29 -19.60
N PRO A 90 -34.17 6.66 -20.70
CA PRO A 90 -33.96 5.99 -21.96
C PRO A 90 -32.56 6.28 -22.51
N VAL A 91 -31.83 5.24 -22.92
CA VAL A 91 -30.43 5.35 -23.37
C VAL A 91 -30.33 6.20 -24.64
N HIS A 92 -31.30 6.07 -25.56
CA HIS A 92 -31.37 6.88 -26.78
C HIS A 92 -31.42 8.39 -26.48
N SER A 93 -31.89 8.76 -25.28
CA SER A 93 -32.01 10.15 -24.84
C SER A 93 -30.71 10.73 -24.30
N LEU A 94 -29.62 9.95 -24.28
CA LEU A 94 -28.27 10.32 -23.80
C LEU A 94 -27.23 10.31 -24.93
N LEU A 95 -27.67 10.17 -26.19
CA LEU A 95 -26.77 10.01 -27.35
C LEU A 95 -26.19 11.33 -27.89
N THR A 96 -26.33 12.42 -27.14
CA THR A 96 -25.58 13.65 -27.39
C THR A 96 -24.83 14.05 -26.12
N LEU A 97 -23.70 14.72 -26.28
CA LEU A 97 -22.92 15.21 -25.14
C LEU A 97 -23.77 16.15 -24.26
N SER A 98 -24.56 17.03 -24.88
CA SER A 98 -25.44 17.97 -24.15
C SER A 98 -26.51 17.25 -23.35
N ASP A 99 -27.12 16.20 -23.91
CA ASP A 99 -28.14 15.43 -23.18
C ASP A 99 -27.52 14.61 -22.06
N LEU A 100 -26.38 13.97 -22.34
CA LEU A 100 -25.64 13.18 -21.35
C LEU A 100 -25.21 14.03 -20.17
N THR A 101 -24.59 15.19 -20.40
CA THR A 101 -24.13 16.07 -19.32
C THR A 101 -25.27 16.76 -18.57
N SER A 102 -26.38 17.10 -19.25
CA SER A 102 -27.51 17.78 -18.61
C SER A 102 -28.41 16.86 -17.81
N LYS A 103 -28.54 15.59 -18.22
CA LYS A 103 -29.33 14.58 -17.53
C LYS A 103 -28.55 13.80 -16.48
N TRP A 104 -27.22 13.82 -16.56
CA TRP A 104 -26.40 13.26 -15.49
C TRP A 104 -26.54 14.10 -14.22
N PRO A 105 -26.71 13.48 -13.04
CA PRO A 105 -26.86 14.21 -11.79
C PRO A 105 -25.69 15.16 -11.51
N LYS A 106 -26.00 16.44 -11.29
CA LYS A 106 -25.01 17.52 -11.12
C LYS A 106 -24.01 17.27 -10.00
N LYS A 107 -24.44 16.55 -8.94
CA LYS A 107 -23.58 16.15 -7.81
C LYS A 107 -22.42 15.25 -8.27
N PHE A 108 -22.59 14.56 -9.39
CA PHE A 108 -21.60 13.67 -10.02
C PHE A 108 -21.20 14.17 -11.40
N ALA A 109 -21.31 15.49 -11.65
CA ALA A 109 -20.80 16.08 -12.88
C ALA A 109 -19.27 15.97 -12.92
N LEU A 110 -18.75 15.62 -14.09
CA LEU A 110 -17.31 15.51 -14.31
C LEU A 110 -16.66 16.88 -14.45
N ALA A 111 -15.37 16.91 -14.16
CA ALA A 111 -14.54 18.12 -14.32
C ALA A 111 -14.31 18.49 -15.80
N ASP A 112 -14.14 17.50 -16.69
CA ASP A 112 -13.88 17.71 -18.12
C ASP A 112 -14.92 16.99 -18.98
N GLU A 113 -15.61 17.74 -19.83
CA GLU A 113 -16.61 17.19 -20.75
C GLU A 113 -16.03 16.15 -21.74
N LYS A 114 -14.72 16.19 -22.02
CA LYS A 114 -14.07 15.20 -22.87
C LYS A 114 -14.12 13.79 -22.29
N GLU A 115 -14.20 13.66 -20.97
CA GLU A 115 -14.29 12.37 -20.29
C GLU A 115 -15.64 11.66 -20.55
N TRP A 116 -16.65 12.38 -21.02
CA TRP A 116 -17.92 11.79 -21.46
C TRP A 116 -17.86 11.15 -22.85
N GLN A 117 -16.87 11.48 -23.68
CA GLN A 117 -16.81 11.00 -25.07
C GLN A 117 -16.70 9.47 -25.18
N PRO A 118 -15.89 8.77 -24.37
CA PRO A 118 -15.88 7.31 -24.36
C PRO A 118 -17.22 6.72 -23.92
N VAL A 119 -17.87 7.29 -22.92
CA VAL A 119 -19.19 6.85 -22.44
C VAL A 119 -20.23 6.99 -23.54
N LEU A 120 -20.27 8.17 -24.18
CA LEU A 120 -21.18 8.46 -25.28
C LEU A 120 -21.04 7.44 -26.42
N ARG A 121 -19.80 7.07 -26.74
CA ARG A 121 -19.49 6.05 -27.75
C ARG A 121 -20.10 4.70 -27.38
N GLU A 122 -19.89 4.24 -26.15
CA GLU A 122 -20.43 2.95 -25.70
C GLU A 122 -21.96 2.98 -25.62
N LEU A 123 -22.56 4.06 -25.09
CA LEU A 123 -24.02 4.22 -25.06
C LEU A 123 -24.64 4.17 -26.46
N SER A 124 -23.94 4.67 -27.49
CA SER A 124 -24.43 4.63 -28.88
C SER A 124 -24.56 3.22 -29.48
N LEU A 125 -23.87 2.24 -28.89
CA LEU A 125 -23.98 0.82 -29.29
C LEU A 125 -25.26 0.18 -28.75
N VAL A 126 -25.79 0.66 -27.62
CA VAL A 126 -27.01 0.14 -26.95
C VAL A 126 -28.25 0.98 -27.26
N GLY A 127 -28.06 2.29 -27.38
CA GLY A 127 -29.12 3.29 -27.45
C GLY A 127 -29.85 3.39 -28.79
N GLN A 128 -29.62 2.49 -29.74
CA GLN A 128 -30.35 2.50 -31.01
C GLN A 128 -31.81 2.07 -30.88
N SER A 129 -32.16 1.34 -29.80
CA SER A 129 -33.55 1.04 -29.49
C SER A 129 -34.19 2.12 -28.62
N SER A 130 -35.43 2.49 -28.94
CA SER A 130 -36.24 3.41 -28.14
C SER A 130 -36.63 2.86 -26.77
N THR A 131 -36.50 1.54 -26.55
CA THR A 131 -36.88 0.86 -25.31
C THR A 131 -35.72 0.55 -24.37
N SER A 132 -34.47 0.73 -24.81
CA SER A 132 -33.31 0.55 -23.92
C SER A 132 -33.29 1.64 -22.85
N GLN A 133 -33.07 1.24 -21.59
CA GLN A 133 -33.09 2.14 -20.44
C GLN A 133 -31.98 1.84 -19.44
N ILE A 134 -31.53 2.88 -18.72
CA ILE A 134 -30.67 2.70 -17.55
C ILE A 134 -31.49 1.99 -16.46
N HIS A 135 -30.94 0.91 -15.92
CA HIS A 135 -31.56 0.17 -14.82
C HIS A 135 -30.96 0.58 -13.47
N SER A 136 -29.62 0.55 -13.35
CA SER A 136 -28.92 0.86 -12.10
C SER A 136 -27.44 1.09 -12.33
N MET A 137 -26.78 1.64 -11.31
CA MET A 137 -25.33 1.65 -11.13
C MET A 137 -24.98 0.85 -9.88
N THR A 138 -24.02 -0.06 -10.01
CA THR A 138 -23.57 -0.94 -8.94
C THR A 138 -22.08 -0.77 -8.68
N LEU A 139 -21.70 -0.55 -7.41
CA LEU A 139 -20.30 -0.56 -6.97
C LEU A 139 -19.76 -1.99 -7.04
N VAL A 140 -18.60 -2.17 -7.68
CA VAL A 140 -17.96 -3.48 -7.85
C VAL A 140 -16.50 -3.51 -7.41
N ASP A 141 -15.92 -2.32 -7.21
CA ASP A 141 -14.53 -2.13 -6.77
C ASP A 141 -14.45 -0.79 -6.01
N TYR A 142 -13.72 -0.79 -4.90
CA TYR A 142 -13.46 0.40 -4.09
C TYR A 142 -11.98 0.45 -3.71
N ARG A 143 -11.31 1.53 -4.12
CA ARG A 143 -9.91 1.78 -3.79
C ARG A 143 -9.74 3.10 -3.07
N LEU A 144 -8.97 3.08 -1.99
CA LEU A 144 -8.52 4.26 -1.26
C LEU A 144 -7.00 4.25 -1.25
N TYR A 145 -6.37 5.29 -1.79
CA TYR A 145 -4.91 5.33 -1.93
C TYR A 145 -4.32 6.74 -1.81
N MET A 146 -3.01 6.83 -1.61
CA MET A 146 -2.23 8.06 -1.65
C MET A 146 -1.67 8.26 -3.06
N ASN A 147 -1.98 9.39 -3.68
CA ASN A 147 -1.43 9.75 -4.98
C ASN A 147 0.07 10.14 -4.89
N ALA A 148 0.68 10.45 -6.02
CA ALA A 148 2.09 10.86 -6.11
C ALA A 148 2.42 12.12 -5.29
N ASN A 149 1.42 12.95 -4.97
CA ASN A 149 1.56 14.17 -4.17
C ASN A 149 1.33 13.94 -2.66
N ASN A 150 1.15 12.68 -2.21
CA ASN A 150 0.78 12.30 -0.84
C ASN A 150 -0.60 12.83 -0.39
N GLU A 151 -1.55 12.91 -1.33
CA GLU A 151 -2.94 13.26 -1.06
C GLU A 151 -3.82 12.01 -1.22
N PRO A 152 -4.81 11.82 -0.33
CA PRO A 152 -5.71 10.69 -0.43
C PRO A 152 -6.66 10.87 -1.62
N GLU A 153 -6.79 9.83 -2.42
CA GLU A 153 -7.75 9.71 -3.52
C GLU A 153 -8.60 8.45 -3.32
N THR A 154 -9.83 8.52 -3.82
CA THR A 154 -10.75 7.38 -3.85
C THR A 154 -11.08 7.06 -5.29
N GLU A 155 -10.97 5.80 -5.68
CA GLU A 155 -11.41 5.30 -6.97
C GLU A 155 -12.53 4.28 -6.77
N LEU A 156 -13.61 4.44 -7.53
CA LEU A 156 -14.79 3.59 -7.48
C LEU A 156 -14.92 2.90 -8.84
N GLY A 157 -14.82 1.57 -8.86
CA GLY A 157 -15.28 0.79 -10.00
C GLY A 157 -16.79 0.61 -9.92
N VAL A 158 -17.50 1.13 -10.91
CA VAL A 158 -18.97 1.04 -10.98
C VAL A 158 -19.40 0.46 -12.32
N ASN A 159 -20.42 -0.37 -12.29
CA ASN A 159 -21.07 -0.89 -13.48
C ASN A 159 -22.34 -0.10 -13.73
N LEU A 160 -22.45 0.53 -14.90
CA LEU A 160 -23.71 1.09 -15.39
C LEU A 160 -24.48 -0.01 -16.11
N ASN A 161 -25.55 -0.46 -15.47
CA ASN A 161 -26.40 -1.55 -15.91
C ASN A 161 -27.57 -0.98 -16.73
N MET A 162 -27.74 -1.50 -17.93
CA MET A 162 -28.80 -1.13 -18.86
C MET A 162 -29.61 -2.36 -19.22
N ILE A 163 -30.91 -2.19 -19.37
CA ILE A 163 -31.80 -3.21 -19.96
C ILE A 163 -32.04 -2.80 -21.40
N THR A 164 -31.79 -3.70 -22.34
CA THR A 164 -32.03 -3.44 -23.76
C THR A 164 -33.44 -3.88 -24.18
N ALA A 165 -33.76 -3.69 -25.45
CA ALA A 165 -35.09 -3.94 -26.01
C ALA A 165 -35.56 -5.39 -25.93
N ASP A 166 -34.63 -6.34 -25.89
CA ASP A 166 -34.88 -7.77 -25.83
C ASP A 166 -34.84 -8.32 -24.39
N ASP A 167 -34.93 -7.42 -23.40
CA ASP A 167 -34.79 -7.69 -21.96
C ASP A 167 -33.42 -8.26 -21.55
N SER A 168 -32.39 -8.15 -22.40
CA SER A 168 -31.00 -8.44 -22.02
C SER A 168 -30.37 -7.33 -21.18
N TYR A 169 -29.47 -7.72 -20.29
CA TYR A 169 -28.64 -6.79 -19.52
C TYR A 169 -27.32 -6.50 -20.23
N GLN A 170 -27.06 -5.22 -20.44
CA GLN A 170 -25.77 -4.70 -20.92
C GLN A 170 -25.09 -3.93 -19.80
N ILE A 171 -23.81 -4.20 -19.58
CA ILE A 171 -23.03 -3.58 -18.52
C ILE A 171 -21.95 -2.71 -19.17
N LEU A 172 -21.89 -1.45 -18.75
CA LEU A 172 -20.78 -0.55 -19.06
C LEU A 172 -19.93 -0.34 -17.80
N PRO A 173 -18.73 -0.95 -17.71
CA PRO A 173 -17.84 -0.78 -16.57
C PRO A 173 -17.12 0.57 -16.63
N LEU A 174 -17.24 1.33 -15.55
CA LEU A 174 -16.71 2.67 -15.38
C LEU A 174 -15.77 2.74 -14.16
N SER A 175 -14.79 3.62 -14.22
CA SER A 175 -14.00 4.06 -13.08
C SER A 175 -14.33 5.52 -12.77
N LEU A 176 -14.73 5.78 -11.54
CA LEU A 176 -14.98 7.11 -11.00
C LEU A 176 -13.90 7.42 -9.96
N ARG A 177 -12.97 8.31 -10.30
CA ARG A 177 -11.93 8.75 -9.38
C ARG A 177 -12.29 10.11 -8.78
N LYS A 178 -12.32 10.18 -7.45
CA LYS A 178 -12.50 11.40 -6.67
C LYS A 178 -11.16 11.81 -6.09
N THR A 179 -10.72 13.04 -6.38
CA THR A 179 -9.54 13.61 -5.73
C THR A 179 -9.95 14.51 -4.58
N SER A 180 -8.97 14.97 -3.80
CA SER A 180 -9.18 15.87 -2.67
C SER A 180 -9.67 17.27 -3.06
N GLU A 181 -9.65 17.63 -4.34
CA GLU A 181 -10.15 18.92 -4.81
C GLU A 181 -11.68 18.89 -5.01
N PRO A 182 -12.43 19.93 -4.57
CA PRO A 182 -13.91 19.94 -4.55
C PRO A 182 -14.62 19.94 -5.92
N SER A 183 -13.95 19.61 -7.03
CA SER A 183 -14.52 19.53 -8.38
C SER A 183 -13.76 18.57 -9.30
N SER A 184 -13.30 17.44 -8.76
CA SER A 184 -12.29 16.56 -9.38
C SER A 184 -12.81 15.13 -9.63
N LEU A 185 -14.10 14.98 -9.90
CA LEU A 185 -14.62 13.68 -10.32
C LEU A 185 -14.13 13.42 -11.75
N HIS A 186 -13.33 12.37 -11.89
CA HIS A 186 -12.83 11.89 -13.16
C HIS A 186 -13.50 10.59 -13.55
N LEU A 187 -13.87 10.46 -14.82
CA LEU A 187 -14.48 9.26 -15.36
C LEU A 187 -13.59 8.59 -16.39
N THR A 188 -13.52 7.27 -16.35
CA THR A 188 -12.88 6.46 -17.37
C THR A 188 -13.71 5.22 -17.65
N VAL A 189 -13.88 4.85 -18.92
CA VAL A 189 -14.46 3.56 -19.31
C VAL A 189 -13.39 2.49 -19.14
N LYS A 190 -13.59 1.52 -18.24
CA LYS A 190 -12.59 0.47 -17.95
C LYS A 190 -12.49 -0.54 -19.11
N GLN A 191 -13.61 -0.86 -19.75
CA GLN A 191 -13.70 -1.77 -20.89
C GLN A 191 -14.99 -1.49 -21.70
N SER A 192 -15.04 -1.98 -22.93
CA SER A 192 -16.27 -1.94 -23.75
C SER A 192 -17.38 -2.79 -23.11
N LEU A 193 -18.61 -2.57 -23.59
CA LEU A 193 -19.81 -3.26 -23.12
C LEU A 193 -19.63 -4.77 -22.97
N VAL A 194 -20.12 -5.31 -21.85
CA VAL A 194 -20.15 -6.74 -21.58
C VAL A 194 -21.57 -7.22 -21.28
N GLU A 195 -21.88 -8.43 -21.74
CA GLU A 195 -23.12 -9.12 -21.38
C GLU A 195 -23.06 -9.65 -19.93
N GLN A 196 -24.24 -9.87 -19.35
CA GLN A 196 -24.43 -10.20 -17.93
C GLN A 196 -23.69 -11.46 -17.45
N ASP A 197 -23.22 -12.35 -18.33
CA ASP A 197 -22.53 -13.59 -17.93
C ASP A 197 -21.24 -13.36 -17.10
N HIS A 198 -20.80 -12.11 -16.96
CA HIS A 198 -19.76 -11.66 -16.03
C HIS A 198 -20.31 -10.82 -14.87
N LEU A 199 -21.26 -11.34 -14.09
CA LEU A 199 -21.79 -10.67 -12.90
C LEU A 199 -20.69 -10.49 -11.84
N PHE A 200 -20.08 -9.30 -11.82
CA PHE A 200 -19.37 -8.80 -10.65
C PHE A 200 -20.36 -8.69 -9.50
N LYS A 201 -20.06 -9.33 -8.37
CA LYS A 201 -20.87 -9.19 -7.17
C LYS A 201 -20.83 -7.71 -6.72
N PRO A 202 -21.94 -7.10 -6.28
CA PRO A 202 -21.92 -5.73 -5.77
C PRO A 202 -21.22 -5.63 -4.41
N ILE A 203 -20.41 -4.60 -4.21
CA ILE A 203 -19.85 -4.20 -2.92
C ILE A 203 -20.91 -3.39 -2.17
N THR A 204 -21.19 -3.78 -0.94
CA THR A 204 -22.18 -3.17 -0.04
C THR A 204 -21.52 -2.76 1.28
N PRO A 205 -22.08 -1.78 2.02
CA PRO A 205 -21.56 -1.42 3.34
C PRO A 205 -21.65 -2.57 4.37
N GLN A 206 -22.53 -3.55 4.12
CA GLN A 206 -22.71 -4.73 4.96
C GLN A 206 -21.72 -5.84 4.63
N ASP A 207 -21.00 -5.73 3.50
CA ASP A 207 -19.92 -6.68 3.23
C ASP A 207 -18.88 -6.52 4.33
N GLU A 208 -18.65 -7.63 5.03
CA GLU A 208 -17.53 -7.76 5.94
C GLU A 208 -16.25 -7.87 5.10
N PHE A 209 -15.77 -6.71 4.63
CA PHE A 209 -14.36 -6.57 4.26
C PHE A 209 -13.60 -6.83 5.55
N LEU A 210 -13.09 -8.04 5.65
CA LEU A 210 -12.52 -8.61 6.86
C LEU A 210 -11.56 -7.66 7.52
N GLU A 211 -11.46 -7.82 8.83
CA GLU A 211 -10.55 -7.13 9.74
C GLU A 211 -9.27 -6.69 9.03
N ILE A 212 -9.32 -5.50 8.42
CA ILE A 212 -8.20 -4.92 7.70
C ILE A 212 -6.99 -4.83 8.64
N GLY A 213 -7.27 -4.72 9.94
CA GLY A 213 -6.30 -4.90 11.01
C GLY A 213 -5.52 -6.21 10.94
N ASP A 214 -6.15 -7.35 10.71
CA ASP A 214 -5.48 -8.66 10.60
C ASP A 214 -4.57 -8.72 9.38
N GLY A 215 -5.03 -8.28 8.22
CA GLY A 215 -4.21 -8.22 7.00
C GLY A 215 -2.98 -7.34 7.20
N LEU A 216 -3.17 -6.13 7.75
CA LEU A 216 -2.06 -5.23 8.09
C LEU A 216 -1.11 -5.83 9.14
N ASN A 217 -1.64 -6.52 10.14
CA ASN A 217 -0.83 -7.17 11.18
C ASN A 217 0.04 -8.29 10.58
N GLN A 218 -0.52 -9.11 9.70
CA GLN A 218 0.22 -10.17 9.04
C GLN A 218 1.27 -9.63 8.06
N ILE A 219 0.93 -8.59 7.29
CA ILE A 219 1.92 -7.90 6.43
C ILE A 219 3.07 -7.35 7.28
N ASN A 220 2.76 -6.73 8.42
CA ASN A 220 3.78 -6.26 9.36
C ASN A 220 4.66 -7.40 9.89
N GLN A 221 4.06 -8.55 10.27
CA GLN A 221 4.80 -9.73 10.74
C GLN A 221 5.72 -10.29 9.66
N LEU A 222 5.22 -10.45 8.43
CA LEU A 222 6.01 -10.87 7.28
C LEU A 222 7.18 -9.90 7.03
N CYS A 223 6.91 -8.59 7.04
CA CYS A 223 7.96 -7.59 6.87
C CYS A 223 9.02 -7.64 7.98
N GLN A 224 8.65 -8.00 9.22
CA GLN A 224 9.60 -8.18 10.32
C GLN A 224 10.41 -9.46 10.17
N GLU A 225 9.76 -10.57 9.84
CA GLU A 225 10.40 -11.89 9.70
C GLU A 225 11.42 -11.92 8.57
N TYR A 226 11.09 -11.32 7.42
CA TYR A 226 11.91 -11.37 6.21
C TYR A 226 12.81 -10.13 6.01
N SER A 227 12.88 -9.26 7.02
CA SER A 227 13.80 -8.11 7.06
C SER A 227 15.12 -8.49 7.74
N ASP A 228 16.19 -8.60 6.95
CA ASP A 228 17.54 -8.78 7.47
C ASP A 228 18.56 -7.80 6.86
N PRO A 229 18.75 -6.62 7.49
CA PRO A 229 19.74 -5.65 7.04
C PRO A 229 21.19 -6.13 7.17
N MET A 230 21.46 -7.17 7.96
CA MET A 230 22.80 -7.73 8.11
C MET A 230 23.11 -8.62 6.90
N VAL A 231 22.19 -9.50 6.53
CA VAL A 231 22.31 -10.33 5.31
C VAL A 231 22.51 -9.44 4.07
N PHE A 232 21.80 -8.31 3.96
CA PHE A 232 22.04 -7.36 2.86
C PHE A 232 23.47 -6.82 2.84
N LYS A 233 24.03 -6.46 4.01
CA LYS A 233 25.41 -5.96 4.11
C LYS A 233 26.43 -7.04 3.78
N GLU A 234 26.24 -8.25 4.29
CA GLU A 234 27.15 -9.39 4.05
C GLU A 234 27.09 -9.88 2.60
N ALA A 235 25.93 -9.77 1.96
CA ALA A 235 25.76 -9.99 0.52
C ALA A 235 26.40 -8.90 -0.37
N GLY A 236 27.08 -7.90 0.19
CA GLY A 236 27.81 -6.88 -0.58
C GLY A 236 27.18 -5.49 -0.64
N GLY A 237 26.08 -5.25 0.09
CA GLY A 237 25.45 -3.94 0.21
C GLY A 237 25.03 -3.36 -1.14
N ASP A 238 25.53 -2.18 -1.51
CA ASP A 238 25.23 -1.55 -2.80
C ASP A 238 25.73 -2.38 -4.01
N LYS A 239 26.67 -3.32 -3.80
CA LYS A 239 27.09 -4.33 -4.79
C LYS A 239 26.47 -5.69 -4.46
N PHE A 240 25.18 -5.67 -4.13
CA PHE A 240 24.42 -6.83 -3.70
C PHE A 240 24.63 -8.05 -4.61
N ASN A 241 24.99 -9.18 -4.01
CA ASN A 241 25.16 -10.45 -4.67
C ASN A 241 23.95 -11.34 -4.37
N PRO A 242 23.03 -11.56 -5.34
CA PRO A 242 21.86 -12.42 -5.15
C PRO A 242 22.24 -13.90 -4.96
N ASN A 243 23.51 -14.27 -5.20
CA ASN A 243 23.99 -15.61 -4.96
C ASN A 243 24.58 -15.85 -3.56
N TYR A 244 24.51 -14.87 -2.65
CA TYR A 244 24.96 -15.03 -1.27
C TYR A 244 24.16 -16.14 -0.56
N PRO A 245 24.81 -17.14 0.08
CA PRO A 245 24.11 -18.31 0.63
C PRO A 245 22.99 -18.00 1.62
N ASP A 246 23.19 -17.06 2.54
CA ASP A 246 22.16 -16.72 3.54
C ASP A 246 20.98 -15.98 2.91
N PHE A 247 21.25 -15.16 1.89
CA PHE A 247 20.18 -14.53 1.11
C PHE A 247 19.37 -15.57 0.34
N LYS A 248 20.01 -16.52 -0.35
CA LYS A 248 19.28 -17.62 -1.02
C LYS A 248 18.45 -18.43 -0.03
N SER A 249 18.96 -18.65 1.18
CA SER A 249 18.23 -19.35 2.24
C SER A 249 17.04 -18.55 2.76
N LEU A 250 17.12 -17.21 2.73
CA LEU A 250 16.01 -16.31 3.05
C LEU A 250 14.93 -16.37 1.95
N VAL A 251 15.32 -16.25 0.68
CA VAL A 251 14.41 -16.35 -0.48
C VAL A 251 13.72 -17.71 -0.53
N ALA A 252 14.45 -18.80 -0.31
CA ALA A 252 13.89 -20.15 -0.33
C ALA A 252 12.87 -20.41 0.78
N ARG A 253 12.94 -19.67 1.90
CA ARG A 253 11.97 -19.74 2.99
C ARG A 253 10.75 -18.86 2.77
N PHE A 254 10.82 -17.90 1.83
CA PHE A 254 9.70 -17.03 1.52
C PHE A 254 8.63 -17.81 0.75
N THR A 255 7.56 -18.19 1.45
CA THR A 255 6.40 -18.92 0.89
C THR A 255 5.23 -18.00 0.54
N TYR A 256 5.30 -16.72 0.91
CA TYR A 256 4.19 -15.77 0.87
C TYR A 256 4.14 -14.94 -0.42
N GLY A 257 4.31 -15.58 -1.58
CA GLY A 257 4.16 -14.93 -2.88
C GLY A 257 5.38 -15.03 -3.80
N ASN A 258 5.56 -14.04 -4.66
CA ASN A 258 6.57 -14.07 -5.71
C ASN A 258 7.99 -13.84 -5.15
N GLN A 259 8.85 -14.85 -5.27
CA GLN A 259 10.24 -14.77 -4.83
C GLN A 259 11.02 -13.66 -5.53
N ALA A 260 10.81 -13.43 -6.84
CA ALA A 260 11.50 -12.36 -7.56
C ALA A 260 11.07 -10.97 -7.08
N THR A 261 9.78 -10.78 -6.77
CA THR A 261 9.29 -9.54 -6.13
C THR A 261 9.92 -9.36 -4.76
N TYR A 262 10.00 -10.43 -3.96
CA TYR A 262 10.69 -10.41 -2.67
C TYR A 262 12.17 -10.03 -2.80
N GLU A 263 12.89 -10.59 -3.78
CA GLU A 263 14.29 -10.24 -4.03
C GLU A 263 14.47 -8.75 -4.37
N ASP A 264 13.63 -8.19 -5.26
CA ASP A 264 13.65 -6.76 -5.58
C ASP A 264 13.33 -5.90 -4.35
N LEU A 265 12.29 -6.27 -3.58
CA LEU A 265 11.92 -5.59 -2.34
C LEU A 265 13.06 -5.62 -1.32
N PHE A 266 13.68 -6.77 -1.08
CA PHE A 266 14.80 -6.92 -0.17
C PHE A 266 15.99 -6.05 -0.60
N GLN A 267 16.34 -6.07 -1.89
CA GLN A 267 17.43 -5.26 -2.42
C GLN A 267 17.14 -3.75 -2.29
N LYS A 268 15.96 -3.30 -2.74
CA LYS A 268 15.58 -1.88 -2.73
C LYS A 268 15.40 -1.33 -1.32
N SER A 269 14.91 -2.16 -0.40
CA SER A 269 14.76 -1.79 1.01
C SER A 269 16.08 -1.85 1.78
N ARG A 270 17.17 -2.33 1.16
CA ARG A 270 18.47 -2.60 1.78
C ARG A 270 18.36 -3.59 2.95
N GLY A 271 17.58 -4.64 2.74
CA GLY A 271 17.24 -5.67 3.72
C GLY A 271 16.31 -5.20 4.84
N ASN A 272 15.77 -3.98 4.78
CA ASN A 272 14.87 -3.45 5.82
C ASN A 272 13.45 -3.21 5.29
N LEU A 273 12.65 -4.27 5.25
CA LEU A 273 11.28 -4.24 4.73
C LEU A 273 10.34 -3.41 5.61
N THR A 274 10.65 -3.20 6.89
CA THR A 274 9.83 -2.41 7.82
C THR A 274 9.75 -0.91 7.48
N ARG A 275 10.49 -0.48 6.44
CA ARG A 275 10.41 0.87 5.86
C ARG A 275 9.20 1.08 4.95
N LEU A 276 8.50 0.01 4.58
CA LEU A 276 7.28 0.12 3.79
C LEU A 276 6.23 0.94 4.55
N VAL A 277 5.53 1.80 3.82
CA VAL A 277 4.48 2.67 4.35
C VAL A 277 3.17 2.30 3.68
N TYR A 278 2.11 2.08 4.47
CA TYR A 278 0.78 1.81 3.92
C TYR A 278 0.25 3.03 3.19
N THR A 279 -0.03 2.85 1.91
CA THR A 279 -0.43 3.93 1.02
C THR A 279 -1.74 3.67 0.31
N GLY A 280 -2.26 2.45 0.31
CA GLY A 280 -3.57 2.19 -0.25
C GLY A 280 -4.16 0.84 0.14
N VAL A 281 -5.46 0.74 -0.09
CA VAL A 281 -6.22 -0.51 -0.06
C VAL A 281 -7.16 -0.53 -1.24
N ASP A 282 -7.28 -1.68 -1.87
CA ASP A 282 -8.22 -1.99 -2.93
C ASP A 282 -9.11 -3.15 -2.43
N LEU A 283 -10.40 -2.88 -2.39
CA LEU A 283 -11.45 -3.81 -2.02
C LEU A 283 -12.08 -4.32 -3.30
N THR A 284 -11.71 -5.55 -3.63
CA THR A 284 -12.28 -6.25 -4.78
C THR A 284 -13.46 -7.11 -4.31
N ASN A 285 -14.41 -7.37 -5.21
CA ASN A 285 -15.45 -8.36 -4.95
C ASN A 285 -15.13 -9.72 -5.59
N GLU A 286 -13.85 -10.11 -5.55
CA GLU A 286 -13.50 -11.49 -5.81
C GLU A 286 -14.27 -12.40 -4.81
N PRO A 287 -14.82 -13.55 -5.24
CA PRO A 287 -15.66 -14.40 -4.38
C PRO A 287 -15.00 -14.84 -3.07
N ASP A 288 -13.68 -14.74 -2.99
CA ASP A 288 -12.85 -15.10 -1.85
C ASP A 288 -12.72 -13.99 -0.79
N GLY A 289 -13.16 -12.76 -1.11
CA GLY A 289 -13.07 -11.60 -0.22
C GLY A 289 -11.64 -11.07 -0.09
N THR A 290 -10.83 -11.17 -1.16
CA THR A 290 -9.45 -10.66 -1.16
C THR A 290 -9.39 -9.14 -1.09
N ALA A 291 -8.60 -8.64 -0.14
CA ALA A 291 -8.20 -7.23 -0.06
C ALA A 291 -6.76 -7.07 -0.55
N ILE A 292 -6.49 -6.04 -1.34
CA ILE A 292 -5.13 -5.74 -1.82
C ILE A 292 -4.62 -4.51 -1.09
N PHE A 293 -3.49 -4.66 -0.41
CA PHE A 293 -2.81 -3.57 0.28
C PHE A 293 -1.65 -3.05 -0.56
N GLU A 294 -1.61 -1.74 -0.75
CA GLU A 294 -0.51 -1.08 -1.46
C GLU A 294 0.42 -0.41 -0.46
N LEU A 295 1.67 -0.86 -0.45
CA LEU A 295 2.71 -0.33 0.41
C LEU A 295 3.79 0.34 -0.42
N THR A 296 4.12 1.57 -0.07
CA THR A 296 5.16 2.35 -0.72
C THR A 296 6.46 2.26 0.05
N LEU A 297 7.53 1.86 -0.63
CA LEU A 297 8.90 1.93 -0.14
C LEU A 297 9.50 3.31 -0.49
N PRO A 298 9.78 4.18 0.50
CA PRO A 298 10.45 5.44 0.26
C PRO A 298 11.90 5.19 -0.16
N LEU A 299 12.26 5.55 -1.39
CA LEU A 299 13.64 5.46 -1.89
C LEU A 299 14.43 6.74 -1.62
N GLU A 300 15.71 6.76 -1.99
CA GLU A 300 16.58 7.92 -1.77
C GLU A 300 16.05 9.16 -2.50
N LYS A 301 16.34 10.34 -1.97
CA LYS A 301 15.89 11.60 -2.56
C LYS A 301 16.37 11.72 -4.01
N GLY A 302 15.43 11.85 -4.95
CA GLY A 302 15.70 11.91 -6.39
C GLY A 302 15.37 10.62 -7.15
N GLU A 303 15.07 9.53 -6.44
CA GLU A 303 14.51 8.31 -7.02
C GLU A 303 12.99 8.30 -6.85
N ALA A 304 12.27 7.69 -7.81
CA ALA A 304 10.84 7.44 -7.66
C ALA A 304 10.63 6.34 -6.61
N ASN A 305 9.67 6.54 -5.70
CA ASN A 305 9.31 5.50 -4.74
C ASN A 305 8.81 4.25 -5.47
N LYS A 306 8.93 3.09 -4.81
CA LYS A 306 8.36 1.84 -5.33
C LYS A 306 7.12 1.44 -4.55
N ILE A 307 6.12 0.93 -5.25
CA ILE A 307 4.89 0.40 -4.68
C ILE A 307 4.94 -1.13 -4.79
N TYR A 308 4.55 -1.81 -3.73
CA TYR A 308 4.40 -3.26 -3.66
C TYR A 308 2.98 -3.59 -3.22
N SER A 309 2.39 -4.60 -3.83
CA SER A 309 1.02 -5.04 -3.57
C SER A 309 1.02 -6.33 -2.76
N PHE A 310 0.24 -6.34 -1.68
CA PHE A 310 0.06 -7.50 -0.82
C PHE A 310 -1.41 -7.90 -0.86
N LYS A 311 -1.71 -9.07 -1.39
CA LYS A 311 -3.04 -9.67 -1.36
C LYS A 311 -3.26 -10.34 -0.02
N TYR A 312 -4.40 -10.09 0.58
CA TYR A 312 -4.85 -10.74 1.80
C TYR A 312 -6.13 -11.53 1.52
N ASN A 313 -6.09 -12.85 1.68
CA ASN A 313 -7.24 -13.74 1.51
C ASN A 313 -7.54 -14.47 2.83
N ARG A 314 -8.76 -14.33 3.33
CA ARG A 314 -9.21 -14.91 4.61
C ARG A 314 -9.53 -16.41 4.57
N LEU A 315 -9.83 -16.94 3.40
CA LEU A 315 -10.25 -18.33 3.23
C LEU A 315 -9.04 -19.26 3.07
N ASP A 316 -7.85 -18.67 2.88
CA ASP A 316 -6.58 -19.37 2.75
C ASP A 316 -5.76 -19.22 4.04
N THR A 317 -5.20 -20.32 4.52
CA THR A 317 -4.32 -20.37 5.69
C THR A 317 -2.96 -19.68 5.46
N GLU A 318 -2.60 -19.38 4.21
CA GLU A 318 -1.47 -18.53 3.83
C GLU A 318 -1.95 -17.11 3.48
N SER A 319 -2.40 -16.41 4.51
CA SER A 319 -3.36 -15.33 4.36
C SER A 319 -2.82 -14.03 3.76
N VAL A 320 -1.49 -13.86 3.58
CA VAL A 320 -0.90 -12.73 2.84
C VAL A 320 0.03 -13.23 1.72
N LYS A 321 -0.11 -12.67 0.51
CA LYS A 321 0.76 -12.94 -0.64
C LYS A 321 1.29 -11.63 -1.24
N LEU A 322 2.61 -11.53 -1.38
CA LEU A 322 3.29 -10.47 -2.15
C LEU A 322 3.20 -10.80 -3.64
N ASP A 323 2.58 -9.90 -4.40
CA ASP A 323 2.40 -10.06 -5.85
C ASP A 323 3.66 -9.70 -6.67
#